data_AF-A0A7J9RHB1-F1
#
_entry.id   AF-A0A7J9RHB1-F1
#
_cell.length_a   1.000
_cell.length_b   1.000
_cell.length_c   1.000
_cell.angle_alpha   90.00
_cell.angle_beta   90.00
_cell.angle_gamma   90.00
#
_symmetry.space_group_name_H-M   'P 1'
#
loop_
_entity.id
_entity.type
_entity.pdbx_description
1 polymer ?
#
loop_
_entity_poly.entity_id
_entity_poly.type
_entity_poly.pdbx_seq_one_letter_code
_entity_poly.pdbx_strand_id
1 'polypeptide(L)' 'MADERFEILRRSIIEAPVIMKGEYPYFIHPLSDGVPIQSAELLAAARDLINENVDWEQIDLILG' A
#
# COMPACT_ATOMS: atom_id res chain seq x y z
N MET A 1 11.06 -16.85 -9.31
CA MET A 1 10.32 -15.82 -10.08
C MET A 1 10.10 -14.65 -9.13
N ALA A 2 10.16 -13.41 -9.61
CA ALA A 2 9.81 -12.27 -8.76
C ALA A 2 8.34 -12.41 -8.34
N ASP A 3 8.04 -12.20 -7.06
CA ASP A 3 6.66 -12.26 -6.56
C ASP A 3 5.86 -11.08 -7.14
N GLU A 4 4.83 -11.43 -7.93
CA GLU A 4 4.01 -10.48 -8.69
C GLU A 4 3.30 -9.45 -7.80
N ARG A 5 3.07 -9.77 -6.51
CA ARG A 5 2.45 -8.85 -5.54
C ARG A 5 3.29 -7.60 -5.31
N PHE A 6 4.62 -7.72 -5.33
CA PHE A 6 5.50 -6.54 -5.23
C PHE A 6 5.38 -5.65 -6.46
N GLU A 7 5.17 -6.22 -7.65
CA GLU A 7 4.98 -5.43 -8.86
C GLU A 7 3.64 -4.69 -8.85
N ILE A 8 2.58 -5.31 -8.32
CA ILE A 8 1.27 -4.66 -8.09
C ILE A 8 1.45 -3.44 -7.17
N LEU A 9 2.13 -3.60 -6.03
CA LEU A 9 2.41 -2.49 -5.11
C LEU A 9 3.26 -1.40 -5.78
N ARG A 10 4.34 -1.79 -6.47
CA ARG A 10 5.23 -0.83 -7.16
C ARG A 10 4.47 0.00 -8.18
N ARG A 11 3.63 -0.64 -9.00
CA ARG A 11 2.80 0.06 -9.99
C ARG A 11 1.80 1.00 -9.32
N SER A 12 1.16 0.59 -8.23
CA SER A 12 0.17 1.43 -7.53
C SER A 12 0.75 2.75 -7.02
N ILE A 13 2.03 2.77 -6.62
CA ILE A 13 2.73 3.98 -6.20
C ILE A 13 3.10 4.85 -7.41
N ILE A 14 3.58 4.24 -8.50
CA ILE A 14 3.99 4.98 -9.71
C ILE A 14 2.79 5.64 -10.40
N GLU A 15 1.64 4.98 -10.39
CA GLU A 15 0.40 5.47 -11.00
C GLU A 15 -0.36 6.44 -10.07
N ALA A 16 0.08 6.64 -8.82
CA ALA A 16 -0.59 7.50 -7.86
C ALA A 16 -0.55 8.98 -8.32
N PRO A 17 -1.69 9.70 -8.33
CA PRO A 17 -1.70 11.11 -8.65
C PRO A 17 -0.95 11.92 -7.59
N VAL A 18 -0.17 12.90 -8.03
CA VAL A 18 0.58 13.81 -7.16
C VAL A 18 -0.03 15.21 -7.24
N ILE A 19 -0.33 15.78 -6.07
CA ILE A 19 -0.85 17.13 -5.91
C ILE A 19 0.08 17.97 -5.04
N MET A 20 -0.07 19.29 -5.06
CA MET A 20 0.57 20.15 -4.06
C MET A 20 -0.33 20.28 -2.83
N LYS A 21 0.17 19.86 -1.66
CA LYS A 21 -0.46 20.11 -0.37
C LYS A 21 0.29 21.26 0.32
N GLY A 22 -0.15 22.48 0.04
CA GLY A 22 0.63 23.68 0.37
C GLY A 22 1.93 23.70 -0.43
N GLU A 23 3.06 23.79 0.28
CA GLU A 23 4.40 23.87 -0.33
C GLU A 23 5.05 22.49 -0.60
N TYR A 24 4.34 21.38 -0.39
CA TYR A 24 4.90 20.02 -0.51
C TYR A 24 4.11 19.14 -1.50
N PRO A 25 4.79 18.40 -2.41
CA PRO A 25 4.14 17.44 -3.29
C PRO A 25 3.67 16.21 -2.50
N TYR A 26 2.38 15.93 -2.53
CA TYR A 26 1.73 14.80 -1.85
C TYR A 26 1.14 13.86 -2.90
N PHE A 27 1.52 12.58 -2.85
CA PHE A 27 0.86 11.54 -3.66
C PHE A 27 -0.42 11.08 -2.94
N ILE A 28 -1.51 10.94 -3.68
CA ILE A 28 -2.77 10.43 -3.16
C ILE A 28 -2.87 8.95 -3.55
N HIS A 29 -2.84 8.06 -2.56
CA HIS A 29 -2.74 6.62 -2.83
C HIS A 29 -3.95 5.83 -2.29
N PRO A 30 -4.48 4.86 -3.06
CA PRO A 30 -5.67 4.09 -2.65
C PRO A 30 -5.56 3.39 -1.30
N LEU A 31 -4.37 2.92 -0.91
CA LEU A 31 -4.16 2.24 0.39
C LEU A 31 -4.12 3.19 1.59
N SER A 32 -3.54 4.38 1.44
CA SER A 32 -3.33 5.32 2.56
C SER A 32 -4.44 6.35 2.67
N ASP A 33 -4.94 6.83 1.54
CA ASP A 33 -5.90 7.93 1.46
C ASP A 33 -7.32 7.44 1.16
N GLY A 34 -7.48 6.15 0.81
CA GLY A 34 -8.75 5.56 0.41
C GLY A 34 -9.25 6.02 -0.96
N VAL A 35 -8.47 6.87 -1.66
CA VAL A 35 -8.79 7.42 -2.98
C VAL A 35 -7.53 7.44 -3.86
N PRO A 36 -7.65 7.30 -5.19
CA PRO A 36 -8.81 6.75 -5.92
C PRO A 36 -9.21 5.36 -5.39
N ILE A 37 -10.38 4.86 -5.79
CA ILE A 37 -10.93 3.61 -5.24
C ILE A 37 -9.90 2.47 -5.30
N GLN A 38 -9.74 1.78 -4.17
CA GLN A 38 -8.84 0.65 -4.03
C GLN A 38 -9.37 -0.57 -4.79
N SER A 39 -8.49 -1.27 -5.52
CA SER A 39 -8.82 -2.58 -6.10
C SER A 39 -8.65 -3.69 -5.07
N ALA A 40 -9.47 -4.74 -5.19
CA ALA A 40 -9.38 -5.92 -4.32
C ALA A 40 -8.01 -6.62 -4.43
N GLU A 41 -7.43 -6.63 -5.64
CA GLU A 41 -6.10 -7.17 -5.92
C GLU A 41 -5.00 -6.42 -5.15
N LEU A 42 -5.04 -5.08 -5.17
CA LEU A 42 -4.07 -4.25 -4.46
C LEU A 42 -4.16 -4.45 -2.94
N LEU A 43 -5.38 -4.52 -2.40
CA LEU A 43 -5.60 -4.80 -0.97
C LEU A 43 -5.08 -6.19 -0.58
N ALA A 44 -5.38 -7.21 -1.38
CA ALA A 44 -4.96 -8.58 -1.12
C ALA A 44 -3.43 -8.70 -1.18
N ALA A 45 -2.79 -8.10 -2.18
CA ALA A 45 -1.33 -8.08 -2.30
C ALA A 45 -0.67 -7.46 -1.06
N ALA A 46 -1.16 -6.30 -0.60
CA ALA A 46 -0.65 -5.65 0.61
C ALA A 46 -0.86 -6.51 1.86
N ARG A 47 -2.08 -7.02 2.07
CA ARG A 47 -2.43 -7.89 3.21
C ARG A 47 -1.53 -9.11 3.27
N ASP A 48 -1.39 -9.84 2.16
CA ASP A 48 -0.67 -11.11 2.15
C ASP A 48 0.82 -10.89 2.38
N LEU A 49 1.41 -9.86 1.77
CA LEU A 49 2.81 -9.52 2.00
C LEU A 49 3.05 -9.10 3.45
N ILE A 50 2.17 -8.29 4.07
CA ILE A 50 2.29 -7.96 5.49
C ILE A 50 2.17 -9.23 6.35
N ASN A 51 1.18 -10.08 6.07
CA ASN A 51 0.94 -11.30 6.82
C ASN A 51 2.10 -12.30 6.76
N GLU A 52 2.77 -12.41 5.61
CA GLU A 52 3.88 -13.34 5.41
C GLU A 52 5.23 -12.82 5.94
N ASN A 53 5.41 -11.50 6.01
CA ASN A 53 6.70 -10.88 6.36
C ASN A 53 6.76 -10.38 7.81
N VAL A 54 5.64 -10.35 8.52
CA VAL A 54 5.57 -9.98 9.94
C VAL A 54 5.63 -11.23 10.81
N ASP A 55 6.51 -11.22 11.81
CA ASP A 55 6.49 -12.20 12.90
C ASP A 55 5.40 -11.82 13.91
N TRP A 56 4.19 -12.33 13.69
CA TRP A 56 3.01 -12.00 14.49
C TRP A 56 3.10 -12.46 15.95
N GLU A 57 3.93 -13.44 16.27
CA GLU A 57 4.13 -13.89 17.66
C GLU A 57 4.86 -12.82 18.50
N GLN A 58 5.54 -11.86 17.85
CA GLN A 58 6.22 -10.74 18.50
C GLN A 58 5.42 -9.42 18.44
N ILE A 59 4.14 -9.47 18.05
CA ILE A 59 3.28 -8.28 17.96
C ILE A 59 2.25 -8.28 19.10
N ASP A 60 2.40 -7.34 20.04
CA ASP A 60 1.46 -7.15 21.15
C ASP A 60 0.26 -6.25 20.78
N LEU A 61 0.44 -5.34 19.81
CA LEU A 61 -0.56 -4.32 19.46
C LEU A 61 -0.47 -3.94 17.97
N ILE A 62 -1.62 -3.86 17.31
CA ILE A 62 -1.78 -3.24 15.99
C ILE A 62 -2.47 -1.89 16.21
N LEU A 63 -1.80 -0.80 15.80
CA LEU A 63 -2.35 0.56 15.87
C LEU A 63 -2.66 1.05 14.45
N GLY A 64 -3.86 1.59 14.26
CA GLY A 64 -4.35 2.19 13.01
C GLY A 64 -4.68 3.66 13.17
#